data_AF-A0A9E3EUD4-F1
#
_entry.id   AF-A0A9E3EUD4-F1
#
_cell.length_a   1.000
_cell.length_b   1.000
_cell.length_c   1.000
_cell.angle_alpha   90.00
_cell.angle_beta   90.00
_cell.angle_gamma   90.00
#
_symmetry.space_group_name_H-M   'P 1'
#
loop_
_entity.id
_entity.type
_entity.pdbx_description
1 polymer ?
#
loop_
_entity_poly.entity_id
_entity_poly.type
_entity_poly.pdbx_seq_one_letter_code
_entity_poly.pdbx_strand_id
1 'polypeptide(L)'
;MSSATLNWGPPPPRPALEGGVHVWCAPLDPPAHVVGRYRALLAVDEGARADRFRFEQHRRQFVVARGVLRTLLGRYLSVDPRRLEFRYGSHGKPELAGAFAESGIRFNVSHSGELALYAVSRGRELGVDIEHVHPMDDGVDIAERFFSAAENVVFRALAVSEREEAFFNCWTRKEAYIKAVGEGLSFPLHAFDVSLAPGEPARLLGARDEEQAARWTLRELDPAPGYKAALVVEGEGWETECWSWDGHGPAW
;
A
#
# COMPACT_ATOMS: atom_id res chain seq x y z
N MET A 1 14.67 -8.07 17.75
CA MET A 1 13.30 -8.06 18.27
C MET A 1 12.48 -8.93 17.35
N SER A 2 11.80 -9.94 17.88
CA SER A 2 10.98 -10.87 17.10
C SER A 2 9.96 -10.10 16.26
N SER A 3 9.92 -10.32 14.95
CA SER A 3 8.85 -9.79 14.10
C SER A 3 7.56 -10.50 14.51
N ALA A 4 6.77 -9.89 15.39
CA ALA A 4 5.46 -10.42 15.73
C ALA A 4 4.62 -10.43 14.45
N THR A 5 4.18 -11.62 14.04
CA THR A 5 3.29 -11.78 12.90
C THR A 5 2.05 -10.92 13.13
N LEU A 6 1.81 -9.95 12.25
CA LEU A 6 0.64 -9.08 12.36
C LEU A 6 -0.61 -9.93 12.17
N ASN A 7 -1.56 -9.81 13.11
CA ASN A 7 -2.81 -10.56 13.05
C ASN A 7 -3.83 -9.80 12.19
N TRP A 8 -4.34 -10.44 11.14
CA TRP A 8 -5.34 -9.87 10.24
C TRP A 8 -6.74 -10.24 10.73
N GLY A 9 -7.25 -9.42 11.66
CA GLY A 9 -8.53 -9.67 12.34
C GLY A 9 -9.75 -9.03 11.65
N PRO A 10 -10.96 -9.29 12.16
CA PRO A 10 -12.17 -8.62 11.69
C PRO A 10 -12.14 -7.10 11.98
N PRO A 11 -12.87 -6.29 11.17
CA PRO A 11 -12.90 -4.83 11.32
C PRO A 11 -13.48 -4.40 12.67
N PRO A 12 -12.90 -3.41 13.37
CA PRO A 12 -13.63 -2.67 14.39
C PRO A 12 -14.77 -1.86 13.74
N PRO A 13 -15.93 -1.68 14.42
CA PRO A 13 -17.04 -0.87 13.90
C PRO A 13 -16.64 0.59 13.65
N ARG A 14 -15.81 1.15 14.54
CA ARG A 14 -15.23 2.49 14.43
C ARG A 14 -13.75 2.40 14.81
N PRO A 15 -12.82 2.43 13.83
CA PRO A 15 -11.40 2.41 14.13
C PRO A 15 -10.97 3.74 14.76
N ALA A 16 -10.42 3.70 15.99
CA ALA A 16 -9.85 4.86 16.66
C ALA A 16 -8.38 4.97 16.31
N LEU A 17 -7.99 6.03 15.59
CA LEU A 17 -6.61 6.21 15.12
C LEU A 17 -5.84 7.13 16.07
N GLU A 18 -5.40 6.56 17.19
CA GLU A 18 -4.68 7.24 18.29
C GLU A 18 -3.17 7.04 18.16
N GLY A 19 -2.53 7.79 17.27
CA GLY A 19 -1.06 7.78 17.13
C GLY A 19 -0.45 6.55 16.43
N GLY A 20 -1.24 5.50 16.18
CA GLY A 20 -0.86 4.31 15.43
C GLY A 20 -1.06 4.40 13.92
N VAL A 21 -0.86 3.26 13.26
CA VAL A 21 -1.08 3.06 11.82
C VAL A 21 -2.01 1.88 11.62
N HIS A 22 -2.96 2.09 10.73
CA HIS A 22 -4.04 1.18 10.42
C HIS A 22 -3.84 0.63 9.01
N VAL A 23 -3.80 -0.70 8.87
CA VAL A 23 -3.67 -1.35 7.56
C VAL A 23 -4.88 -2.25 7.31
N TRP A 24 -5.53 -2.05 6.18
CA TRP A 24 -6.68 -2.83 5.75
C TRP A 24 -6.32 -3.65 4.52
N CYS A 25 -6.68 -4.92 4.50
CA CYS A 25 -6.62 -5.77 3.31
C CYS A 25 -8.04 -6.03 2.80
N ALA A 26 -8.30 -5.81 1.52
CA ALA A 26 -9.62 -6.03 0.93
C ALA A 26 -9.55 -6.86 -0.37
N PRO A 27 -10.47 -7.82 -0.56
CA PRO A 27 -10.63 -8.50 -1.84
C PRO A 27 -11.23 -7.56 -2.89
N LEU A 28 -10.81 -7.74 -4.14
CA LEU A 28 -11.19 -6.89 -5.27
C LEU A 28 -12.20 -7.51 -6.24
N ASP A 29 -12.57 -8.78 -6.06
CA ASP A 29 -13.62 -9.44 -6.85
C ASP A 29 -14.83 -9.90 -6.02
N PRO A 30 -15.58 -8.97 -5.41
CA PRO A 30 -16.83 -9.30 -4.75
C PRO A 30 -17.96 -9.53 -5.78
N PRO A 31 -19.10 -10.09 -5.36
CA PRO A 31 -20.28 -10.25 -6.23
C PRO A 31 -20.75 -8.92 -6.85
N ALA A 32 -21.33 -8.99 -8.05
CA ALA A 32 -21.70 -7.81 -8.85
C ALA A 32 -22.57 -6.77 -8.12
N HIS A 33 -23.47 -7.23 -7.25
CA HIS A 33 -24.32 -6.32 -6.46
C HIS A 33 -23.51 -5.47 -5.46
N VAL A 34 -22.40 -6.01 -4.93
CA VAL A 34 -21.44 -5.28 -4.08
C VAL A 34 -20.67 -4.25 -4.89
N VAL A 35 -20.20 -4.64 -6.09
CA VAL A 35 -19.55 -3.72 -7.03
C VAL A 35 -20.48 -2.54 -7.37
N GLY A 36 -21.77 -2.82 -7.58
CA GLY A 36 -22.79 -1.79 -7.81
C GLY A 36 -22.92 -0.80 -6.64
N ARG A 37 -22.91 -1.29 -5.39
CA ARG A 37 -22.90 -0.42 -4.20
C ARG A 37 -21.67 0.46 -4.15
N TYR A 38 -20.48 -0.09 -4.41
CA TYR A 38 -19.26 0.70 -4.45
C TYR A 38 -19.27 1.74 -5.57
N ARG A 39 -19.78 1.40 -6.75
CA ARG A 39 -19.94 2.35 -7.86
C ARG A 39 -20.80 3.55 -7.49
N ALA A 40 -21.83 3.35 -6.67
CA ALA A 40 -22.70 4.43 -6.19
C ALA A 40 -22.01 5.38 -5.19
N LEU A 41 -20.82 5.03 -4.68
CA LEU A 41 -20.03 5.89 -3.78
C LEU A 41 -19.02 6.78 -4.52
N LEU A 42 -18.68 6.45 -5.77
CA LEU A 42 -17.65 7.14 -6.53
C LEU A 42 -18.10 8.56 -6.91
N ALA A 43 -17.13 9.48 -6.91
CA ALA A 43 -17.29 10.80 -7.52
C ALA A 43 -17.35 10.69 -9.06
N VAL A 44 -17.81 11.76 -9.71
CA VAL A 44 -18.00 11.80 -11.17
C VAL A 44 -16.70 11.51 -11.93
N ASP A 45 -15.60 12.12 -11.51
CA ASP A 45 -14.26 11.93 -12.10
C ASP A 45 -13.72 10.51 -11.89
N GLU A 46 -13.98 9.92 -10.72
CA GLU A 46 -13.62 8.53 -10.41
C GLU A 46 -14.42 7.56 -11.26
N GLY A 47 -15.74 7.79 -11.44
CA GLY A 47 -16.60 7.02 -12.33
C GLY A 47 -16.12 7.09 -13.78
N ALA A 48 -15.82 8.30 -14.26
CA ALA A 48 -15.25 8.49 -15.59
C ALA A 48 -13.88 7.79 -15.74
N ARG A 49 -13.04 7.79 -14.69
CA ARG A 49 -11.78 7.02 -14.69
C ARG A 49 -12.02 5.52 -14.78
N ALA A 50 -12.99 4.98 -14.04
CA ALA A 50 -13.35 3.56 -14.13
C ALA A 50 -13.77 3.19 -15.56
N ASP A 51 -14.57 4.03 -16.21
CA ASP A 51 -15.13 3.74 -17.52
C ASP A 51 -14.08 3.75 -18.65
N ARG A 52 -12.90 4.36 -18.41
CA ARG A 52 -11.76 4.33 -19.35
C ARG A 52 -11.00 3.00 -19.37
N PHE A 53 -11.17 2.12 -18.39
CA PHE A 53 -10.51 0.81 -18.43
C PHE A 53 -11.03 -0.03 -19.59
N ARG A 54 -10.12 -0.60 -20.38
CA ARG A 54 -10.45 -1.47 -21.52
C ARG A 54 -11.05 -2.79 -21.07
N PHE A 55 -10.49 -3.40 -20.03
CA PHE A 55 -10.90 -4.70 -19.52
C PHE A 55 -11.91 -4.55 -18.38
N GLU A 56 -12.99 -5.33 -18.43
CA GLU A 56 -14.06 -5.29 -17.42
C GLU A 56 -13.54 -5.63 -16.02
N GLN A 57 -12.64 -6.61 -15.90
CA GLN A 57 -12.02 -6.99 -14.64
C GLN A 57 -11.29 -5.82 -13.99
N HIS A 58 -10.41 -5.12 -14.72
CA HIS A 58 -9.70 -3.95 -14.20
C HIS A 58 -10.66 -2.81 -13.82
N ARG A 59 -11.73 -2.61 -14.60
CA ARG A 59 -12.79 -1.64 -14.26
C ARG A 59 -13.45 -1.99 -12.94
N ARG A 60 -13.85 -3.25 -12.74
CA ARG A 60 -14.47 -3.75 -11.51
C ARG A 60 -13.53 -3.58 -10.32
N GLN A 61 -12.28 -4.03 -10.45
CA GLN A 61 -11.27 -3.91 -9.40
C GLN A 61 -11.03 -2.44 -9.03
N PHE A 62 -10.96 -1.53 -10.00
CA PHE A 62 -10.83 -0.10 -9.71
C PHE A 62 -12.05 0.45 -8.93
N VAL A 63 -13.27 0.09 -9.34
CA VAL A 63 -14.51 0.51 -8.65
C VAL A 63 -14.52 0.02 -7.21
N VAL A 64 -14.20 -1.26 -6.99
CA VAL A 64 -14.15 -1.86 -5.65
C VAL A 64 -13.06 -1.19 -4.83
N ALA A 65 -11.85 -1.09 -5.37
CA ALA A 65 -10.72 -0.50 -4.66
C ALA A 65 -11.02 0.93 -4.20
N ARG A 66 -11.65 1.74 -5.08
CA ARG A 66 -12.02 3.12 -4.78
C ARG A 66 -13.20 3.22 -3.81
N GLY A 67 -14.21 2.37 -3.96
CA GLY A 67 -15.37 2.33 -3.07
C GLY A 67 -15.01 1.93 -1.64
N VAL A 68 -14.10 0.96 -1.48
CA VAL A 68 -13.55 0.58 -0.17
C VAL A 68 -12.78 1.75 0.45
N LEU A 69 -11.89 2.41 -0.31
CA LEU A 69 -11.15 3.59 0.18
C LEU A 69 -12.10 4.67 0.73
N ARG A 70 -13.12 5.04 -0.06
CA ARG A 70 -14.10 6.07 0.36
C ARG A 70 -14.87 5.64 1.61
N THR A 71 -15.23 4.36 1.69
CA THR A 71 -15.91 3.79 2.85
C THR A 71 -15.05 3.86 4.10
N LEU A 72 -13.78 3.45 4.02
CA LEU A 72 -12.83 3.50 5.13
C LEU A 72 -12.60 4.93 5.62
N LEU A 73 -12.30 5.85 4.70
CA LEU A 73 -12.09 7.26 5.05
C LEU A 73 -13.36 7.91 5.62
N GLY A 74 -14.54 7.55 5.11
CA GLY A 74 -15.82 7.95 5.67
C GLY A 74 -16.00 7.52 7.12
N ARG A 75 -15.53 6.31 7.49
CA ARG A 75 -15.51 5.84 8.90
C ARG A 75 -14.56 6.67 9.77
N TYR A 76 -13.33 6.94 9.30
CA TYR A 76 -12.35 7.73 10.06
C TYR A 76 -12.79 9.19 10.27
N LEU A 77 -13.51 9.75 9.31
CA LEU A 77 -13.96 11.15 9.32
C LEU A 77 -15.40 11.31 9.82
N SER A 78 -16.12 10.20 10.06
CA SER A 78 -17.54 10.19 10.41
C SER A 78 -18.41 10.99 9.42
N VAL A 79 -18.18 10.79 8.11
CA VAL A 79 -18.93 11.44 7.03
C VAL A 79 -19.38 10.45 5.98
N ASP A 80 -20.41 10.83 5.22
CA ASP A 80 -20.83 10.10 4.04
C ASP A 80 -19.66 9.98 3.04
N PRO A 81 -19.27 8.75 2.62
CA PRO A 81 -18.21 8.52 1.64
C PRO A 81 -18.36 9.30 0.34
N ARG A 82 -19.59 9.61 -0.09
CA ARG A 82 -19.88 10.37 -1.32
C ARG A 82 -19.46 11.84 -1.22
N ARG A 83 -19.32 12.37 0.00
CA ARG A 83 -18.90 13.76 0.24
C ARG A 83 -17.39 13.94 0.23
N LEU A 84 -16.61 12.86 0.27
CA LEU A 84 -15.16 12.93 0.25
C LEU A 84 -14.66 13.53 -1.07
N GLU A 85 -13.72 14.45 -0.95
CA GLU A 85 -13.04 15.08 -2.07
C GLU A 85 -11.58 14.66 -2.06
N PHE A 86 -11.05 14.34 -3.25
CA PHE A 86 -9.63 14.02 -3.41
C PHE A 86 -8.96 14.99 -4.37
N ARG A 87 -7.72 15.35 -4.05
CA ARG A 87 -6.79 15.94 -4.99
C ARG A 87 -5.69 14.93 -5.31
N TYR A 88 -5.02 15.12 -6.42
CA TYR A 88 -3.91 14.26 -6.84
C TYR A 88 -2.63 15.09 -6.87
N GLY A 89 -1.60 14.64 -6.17
CA GLY A 89 -0.27 15.25 -6.26
C GLY A 89 0.32 15.10 -7.66
N SER A 90 1.48 15.73 -7.90
CA SER A 90 2.19 15.70 -9.19
C SER A 90 2.46 14.29 -9.71
N HIS A 91 2.54 13.30 -8.81
CA HIS A 91 2.81 11.91 -9.14
C HIS A 91 1.58 10.99 -8.98
N GLY A 92 0.37 11.55 -8.89
CA GLY A 92 -0.87 10.77 -8.87
C GLY A 92 -1.25 10.14 -7.53
N LYS A 93 -0.49 10.39 -6.44
CA LYS A 93 -0.88 10.03 -5.07
C LYS A 93 -2.13 10.83 -4.68
N PRO A 94 -3.26 10.16 -4.35
CA PRO A 94 -4.47 10.85 -3.90
C PRO A 94 -4.32 11.34 -2.46
N GLU A 95 -4.88 12.51 -2.18
CA GLU A 95 -4.95 13.12 -0.85
C GLU A 95 -6.35 13.66 -0.58
N LEU A 96 -6.76 13.72 0.69
CA LEU A 96 -8.02 14.37 1.09
C LEU A 96 -7.96 15.87 0.77
N ALA A 97 -9.04 16.39 0.20
CA ALA A 97 -9.18 17.79 -0.22
C ALA A 97 -10.43 18.44 0.40
N GLY A 98 -10.68 19.71 0.01
CA GLY A 98 -11.84 20.46 0.46
C GLY A 98 -11.92 20.58 1.98
N ALA A 99 -13.10 20.29 2.54
CA ALA A 99 -13.35 20.35 3.98
C ALA A 99 -12.51 19.34 4.82
N PHE A 100 -11.84 18.39 4.17
CA PHE A 100 -11.09 17.31 4.83
C PHE A 100 -9.57 17.46 4.73
N ALA A 101 -9.07 18.50 4.05
CA ALA A 101 -7.63 18.72 3.86
C ALA A 101 -6.87 18.86 5.19
N GLU A 102 -7.48 19.48 6.19
CA GLU A 102 -6.89 19.73 7.51
C GLU A 102 -7.25 18.66 8.56
N SER A 103 -7.88 17.55 8.16
CA SER A 103 -8.26 16.47 9.08
C SER A 103 -7.07 15.78 9.77
N GLY A 104 -5.85 15.98 9.24
CA GLY A 104 -4.64 15.28 9.64
C GLY A 104 -4.57 13.82 9.19
N ILE A 105 -5.61 13.29 8.52
CA ILE A 105 -5.58 11.93 7.99
C ILE A 105 -4.64 11.86 6.78
N ARG A 106 -3.78 10.85 6.78
CA ARG A 106 -2.93 10.45 5.66
C ARG A 106 -3.27 9.02 5.29
N PHE A 107 -3.18 8.71 4.00
CA PHE A 107 -3.45 7.37 3.52
C PHE A 107 -2.64 7.03 2.28
N ASN A 108 -2.47 5.74 2.04
CA ASN A 108 -1.92 5.22 0.81
C ASN A 108 -2.62 3.90 0.43
N VAL A 109 -2.65 3.61 -0.86
CA VAL A 109 -3.33 2.43 -1.41
C VAL A 109 -2.40 1.74 -2.39
N SER A 110 -2.33 0.42 -2.31
CA SER A 110 -1.73 -0.43 -3.33
C SER A 110 -2.62 -1.62 -3.61
N HIS A 111 -2.50 -2.22 -4.79
CA HIS A 111 -3.24 -3.42 -5.15
C HIS A 111 -2.44 -4.28 -6.14
N SER A 112 -2.54 -5.58 -5.99
CA SER A 112 -1.95 -6.55 -6.91
C SER A 112 -2.79 -7.83 -6.86
N GLY A 113 -2.88 -8.53 -8.00
CA GLY A 113 -3.77 -9.68 -8.15
C GLY A 113 -5.22 -9.35 -7.76
N GLU A 114 -5.70 -10.01 -6.70
CA GLU A 114 -7.08 -9.91 -6.22
C GLU A 114 -7.23 -9.08 -4.93
N LEU A 115 -6.13 -8.50 -4.42
CA LEU A 115 -6.12 -7.81 -3.13
C LEU A 115 -5.73 -6.33 -3.27
N ALA A 116 -6.27 -5.51 -2.37
CA ALA A 116 -5.81 -4.15 -2.13
C ALA A 116 -5.44 -3.94 -0.66
N LEU A 117 -4.37 -3.19 -0.43
CA LEU A 117 -4.00 -2.67 0.88
C LEU A 117 -4.33 -1.18 0.99
N TYR A 118 -4.80 -0.79 2.17
CA TYR A 118 -5.05 0.60 2.55
C TYR A 118 -4.35 0.89 3.87
N ALA A 119 -3.33 1.73 3.84
CA ALA A 119 -2.69 2.23 5.05
C ALA A 119 -3.26 3.60 5.40
N VAL A 120 -3.54 3.84 6.68
CA VAL A 120 -4.11 5.08 7.21
C VAL A 120 -3.37 5.48 8.50
N SER A 121 -3.02 6.75 8.62
CA SER A 121 -2.42 7.35 9.82
C SER A 121 -3.00 8.74 10.07
N ARG A 122 -2.68 9.29 11.25
CA ARG A 122 -2.94 10.69 11.59
C ARG A 122 -1.61 11.41 11.80
N GLY A 123 -1.34 12.42 10.98
CA GLY A 123 -0.19 13.31 11.12
C GLY A 123 1.18 12.71 10.74
N ARG A 124 1.22 11.54 10.10
CA ARG A 124 2.47 10.90 9.64
C ARG A 124 2.37 10.54 8.17
N GLU A 125 3.39 10.84 7.39
CA GLU A 125 3.45 10.34 6.02
C GLU A 125 3.65 8.83 5.99
N LEU A 126 3.03 8.16 5.00
CA LEU A 126 3.13 6.72 4.83
C LEU A 126 2.94 6.28 3.39
N GLY A 127 3.42 5.07 3.12
CA GLY A 127 3.26 4.35 1.86
C GLY A 127 3.13 2.86 2.12
N VAL A 128 2.29 2.19 1.35
CA VAL A 128 2.09 0.74 1.40
C VAL A 128 2.22 0.17 0.02
N ASP A 129 2.78 -1.03 -0.07
CA ASP A 129 2.82 -1.78 -1.31
C ASP A 129 2.49 -3.25 -1.10
N ILE A 130 1.93 -3.88 -2.14
CA ILE A 130 1.55 -5.30 -2.17
C ILE A 130 1.78 -5.83 -3.58
N GLU A 131 2.39 -7.01 -3.68
CA GLU A 131 2.54 -7.75 -4.92
C GLU A 131 2.13 -9.21 -4.76
N HIS A 132 1.38 -9.73 -5.73
CA HIS A 132 1.11 -11.16 -5.85
C HIS A 132 2.37 -11.85 -6.38
N VAL A 133 2.91 -12.79 -5.61
CA VAL A 133 4.09 -13.55 -5.98
C VAL A 133 3.75 -14.49 -7.13
N HIS A 134 4.53 -14.42 -8.19
CA HIS A 134 4.42 -15.31 -9.32
C HIS A 134 5.81 -15.61 -9.88
N PRO A 135 5.98 -16.74 -10.60
CA PRO A 135 7.20 -17.01 -11.34
C PRO A 135 7.57 -15.86 -12.25
N MET A 136 8.85 -15.48 -12.23
CA MET A 136 9.41 -14.39 -13.04
C MET A 136 10.58 -14.90 -13.88
N ASP A 137 10.33 -15.07 -15.18
CA ASP A 137 11.37 -15.47 -16.13
C ASP A 137 12.42 -14.36 -16.33
N ASP A 138 12.02 -13.09 -16.18
CA ASP A 138 12.83 -11.88 -16.39
C ASP A 138 13.20 -11.15 -15.08
N GLY A 139 13.00 -11.79 -13.92
CA GLY A 139 13.21 -11.15 -12.61
C GLY A 139 14.64 -10.64 -12.39
N VAL A 140 15.64 -11.31 -12.97
CA VAL A 140 17.03 -10.86 -12.92
C VAL A 140 17.23 -9.56 -13.72
N ASP A 141 16.70 -9.49 -14.94
CA ASP A 141 16.86 -8.32 -15.80
C ASP A 141 16.14 -7.09 -15.20
N ILE A 142 14.98 -7.30 -14.60
CA ILE A 142 14.23 -6.25 -13.89
C ILE A 142 15.02 -5.79 -12.66
N ALA A 143 15.55 -6.71 -11.85
CA ALA A 143 16.40 -6.37 -10.70
C ALA A 143 17.63 -5.56 -11.13
N GLU A 144 18.32 -5.96 -12.19
CA GLU A 144 19.50 -5.24 -12.70
C GLU A 144 19.17 -3.81 -13.14
N ARG A 145 17.96 -3.58 -13.65
CA ARG A 145 17.53 -2.26 -14.12
C ARG A 145 17.11 -1.33 -12.99
N PHE A 146 16.46 -1.86 -11.95
CA PHE A 146 15.79 -1.04 -10.94
C PHE A 146 16.44 -1.09 -9.55
N PHE A 147 17.10 -2.18 -9.19
CA PHE A 147 17.79 -2.29 -7.90
C PHE A 147 19.13 -1.57 -7.97
N SER A 148 19.64 -1.16 -6.82
CA SER A 148 20.96 -0.57 -6.71
C SER A 148 22.06 -1.58 -7.04
N ALA A 149 23.28 -1.10 -7.22
CA ALA A 149 24.44 -1.96 -7.38
C ALA A 149 24.68 -2.86 -6.14
N ALA A 150 24.43 -2.36 -4.93
CA ALA A 150 24.62 -3.11 -3.70
C ALA A 150 23.55 -4.20 -3.53
N GLU A 151 22.28 -3.85 -3.80
CA GLU A 151 21.16 -4.78 -3.80
C GLU A 151 21.37 -5.90 -4.83
N ASN A 152 21.85 -5.56 -6.03
CA ASN A 152 22.17 -6.54 -7.08
C ASN A 152 23.29 -7.51 -6.66
N VAL A 153 24.29 -7.06 -5.90
CA VAL A 153 25.35 -7.95 -5.36
C VAL A 153 24.74 -8.98 -4.41
N VAL A 154 23.90 -8.53 -3.47
CA VAL A 154 23.20 -9.43 -2.54
C VAL A 154 22.29 -10.39 -3.30
N PHE A 155 21.46 -9.87 -4.20
CA PHE A 155 20.50 -10.64 -4.99
C PHE A 155 21.15 -11.75 -5.81
N ARG A 156 22.27 -11.47 -6.49
CA ARG A 156 23.00 -12.47 -7.29
C ARG A 156 23.67 -13.54 -6.44
N ALA A 157 24.04 -13.22 -5.20
CA ALA A 157 24.66 -14.17 -4.28
C ALA A 157 23.66 -15.18 -3.68
N LEU A 158 22.35 -14.90 -3.73
CA LEU A 158 21.31 -15.79 -3.24
C LEU A 158 21.16 -17.05 -4.11
N ALA A 159 20.71 -18.14 -3.47
CA ALA A 159 20.33 -19.35 -4.18
C ALA A 159 19.15 -19.07 -5.12
N VAL A 160 19.07 -19.78 -6.24
CA VAL A 160 18.00 -19.57 -7.24
C VAL A 160 16.60 -19.67 -6.62
N SER A 161 16.41 -20.58 -5.66
CA SER A 161 15.15 -20.77 -4.93
C SER A 161 14.76 -19.59 -4.04
N GLU A 162 15.68 -18.71 -3.68
CA GLU A 162 15.47 -17.57 -2.78
C GLU A 162 15.26 -16.26 -3.55
N ARG A 163 15.64 -16.22 -4.84
CA ARG A 163 15.64 -15.00 -5.64
C ARG A 163 14.25 -14.45 -5.89
N GLU A 164 13.24 -15.30 -6.09
CA GLU A 164 11.87 -14.83 -6.31
C GLU A 164 11.36 -14.05 -5.08
N GLU A 165 11.46 -14.66 -3.90
CA GLU A 165 11.08 -14.00 -2.65
C GLU A 165 11.89 -12.71 -2.43
N ALA A 166 13.21 -12.76 -2.67
CA ALA A 166 14.07 -11.60 -2.50
C ALA A 166 13.73 -10.45 -3.46
N PHE A 167 13.33 -10.77 -4.70
CA PHE A 167 12.89 -9.79 -5.68
C PHE A 167 11.66 -9.05 -5.15
N PHE A 168 10.61 -9.78 -4.76
CA PHE A 168 9.37 -9.17 -4.29
C PHE A 168 9.54 -8.46 -2.94
N ASN A 169 10.42 -8.94 -2.05
CA ASN A 169 10.82 -8.21 -0.85
C ASN A 169 11.41 -6.86 -1.22
N CYS A 170 12.42 -6.85 -2.09
CA CYS A 170 13.09 -5.62 -2.53
C CYS A 170 12.08 -4.66 -3.20
N TRP A 171 11.32 -5.15 -4.17
CA TRP A 171 10.37 -4.37 -4.95
C TRP A 171 9.33 -3.67 -4.06
N THR A 172 8.62 -4.44 -3.23
CA THR A 172 7.54 -3.90 -2.38
C THR A 172 8.08 -2.91 -1.35
N ARG A 173 9.23 -3.16 -0.74
CA ARG A 173 9.89 -2.25 0.21
C ARG A 173 10.23 -0.91 -0.45
N LYS A 174 10.74 -0.93 -1.68
CA LYS A 174 11.12 0.28 -2.42
C LYS A 174 9.91 1.07 -2.93
N GLU A 175 8.90 0.40 -3.46
CA GLU A 175 7.64 1.04 -3.89
C GLU A 175 6.89 1.66 -2.70
N ALA A 176 6.82 0.96 -1.55
CA ALA A 176 6.23 1.51 -0.33
C ALA A 176 6.95 2.78 0.13
N TYR A 177 8.29 2.80 0.07
CA TYR A 177 9.09 3.98 0.41
C TYR A 177 8.80 5.16 -0.54
N ILE A 178 8.82 4.94 -1.84
CA ILE A 178 8.53 5.99 -2.85
C ILE A 178 7.12 6.55 -2.66
N LYS A 179 6.14 5.68 -2.39
CA LYS A 179 4.77 6.08 -2.08
C LYS A 179 4.68 6.91 -0.79
N ALA A 180 5.54 6.64 0.18
CA ALA A 180 5.61 7.40 1.43
C ALA A 180 6.15 8.82 1.20
N VAL A 181 7.27 8.95 0.47
CA VAL A 181 7.88 10.25 0.15
C VAL A 181 7.03 11.08 -0.82
N GLY A 182 6.25 10.43 -1.69
CA GLY A 182 5.33 11.11 -2.61
C GLY A 182 5.94 11.57 -3.93
N GLU A 183 7.18 11.16 -4.23
CA GLU A 183 7.90 11.50 -5.46
C GLU A 183 7.57 10.58 -6.66
N GLY A 184 6.81 9.51 -6.45
CA GLY A 184 6.37 8.58 -7.49
C GLY A 184 7.52 7.91 -8.26
N LEU A 185 7.20 7.31 -9.41
CA LEU A 185 8.14 6.53 -10.23
C LEU A 185 9.32 7.35 -10.81
N SER A 186 9.29 8.68 -10.72
CA SER A 186 10.43 9.54 -11.03
C SER A 186 11.56 9.41 -10.01
N PHE A 187 11.27 8.90 -8.81
CA PHE A 187 12.31 8.62 -7.84
C PHE A 187 13.18 7.46 -8.33
N PRO A 188 14.49 7.66 -8.52
CA PRO A 188 15.37 6.61 -9.02
C PRO A 188 15.46 5.47 -8.00
N LEU A 189 14.87 4.31 -8.33
CA LEU A 189 14.90 3.12 -7.47
C LEU A 189 16.35 2.75 -7.11
N HIS A 190 17.31 2.81 -8.03
CA HIS A 190 18.71 2.50 -7.73
C HIS A 190 19.44 3.51 -6.79
N ALA A 191 18.79 4.62 -6.38
CA ALA A 191 19.39 5.67 -5.57
C ALA A 191 19.30 5.44 -4.05
N PHE A 192 18.67 4.35 -3.61
CA PHE A 192 18.60 3.96 -2.21
C PHE A 192 18.52 2.44 -2.08
N ASP A 193 18.86 1.95 -0.90
CA ASP A 193 19.00 0.52 -0.62
C ASP A 193 17.95 0.07 0.40
N VAL A 194 17.42 -1.14 0.22
CA VAL A 194 16.62 -1.86 1.22
C VAL A 194 17.21 -3.24 1.51
N SER A 195 16.89 -3.81 2.66
CA SER A 195 17.13 -5.25 2.85
C SER A 195 16.26 -6.03 1.87
N LEU A 196 16.73 -7.18 1.41
CA LEU A 196 16.01 -8.01 0.43
C LEU A 196 16.08 -9.51 0.67
N ALA A 197 17.08 -10.00 1.41
CA ALA A 197 17.23 -11.44 1.60
C ALA A 197 16.05 -12.04 2.41
N PRO A 198 15.62 -13.27 2.10
CA PRO A 198 14.57 -13.95 2.86
C PRO A 198 14.90 -14.03 4.36
N GLY A 199 13.91 -13.82 5.21
CA GLY A 199 14.07 -13.85 6.67
C GLY A 199 14.78 -12.64 7.28
N GLU A 200 15.35 -11.73 6.48
CA GLU A 200 15.89 -10.47 7.01
C GLU A 200 14.79 -9.48 7.36
N PRO A 201 14.90 -8.79 8.51
CA PRO A 201 14.00 -7.70 8.85
C PRO A 201 13.98 -6.63 7.75
N ALA A 202 12.78 -6.17 7.44
CA ALA A 202 12.55 -5.16 6.42
C ALA A 202 13.09 -3.79 6.88
N ARG A 203 14.01 -3.20 6.11
CA ARG A 203 14.75 -1.97 6.49
C ARG A 203 15.08 -1.12 5.27
N LEU A 204 15.11 0.20 5.47
CA LEU A 204 15.82 1.12 4.60
C LEU A 204 17.29 1.15 5.03
N LEU A 205 18.20 0.89 4.11
CA LEU A 205 19.64 0.88 4.37
C LEU A 205 20.19 2.25 4.00
N GLY A 206 20.58 3.04 5.01
CA GLY A 206 20.96 4.46 4.89
C GLY A 206 22.28 4.74 4.19
N ALA A 207 22.72 3.92 3.24
CA ALA A 207 24.04 4.01 2.62
C ALA A 207 24.29 5.33 1.84
N ARG A 208 23.25 6.13 1.56
CA ARG A 208 23.32 7.34 0.74
C ARG A 208 22.72 8.59 1.39
N ASP A 209 21.81 8.42 2.35
CA ASP A 209 21.21 9.49 3.14
C ASP A 209 20.74 8.91 4.49
N GLU A 210 21.62 8.97 5.49
CA GLU A 210 21.35 8.42 6.82
C GLU A 210 20.23 9.18 7.54
N GLU A 211 20.09 10.49 7.31
CA GLU A 211 19.06 11.31 7.93
C GLU A 211 17.68 10.94 7.39
N GLN A 212 17.58 10.82 6.06
CA GLN A 212 16.36 10.34 5.44
C GLN A 212 16.07 8.89 5.84
N ALA A 213 17.06 8.01 5.93
CA ALA A 213 16.81 6.64 6.39
C ALA A 213 16.36 6.55 7.85
N ALA A 214 16.89 7.39 8.74
CA ALA A 214 16.45 7.46 10.13
C ALA A 214 15.02 8.02 10.28
N ARG A 215 14.55 8.79 9.29
CA ARG A 215 13.18 9.34 9.29
C ARG A 215 12.10 8.29 9.04
N TRP A 216 12.41 7.14 8.44
CA TRP A 216 11.38 6.18 8.02
C TRP A 216 11.53 4.83 8.69
N THR A 217 10.44 4.32 9.24
CA THR A 217 10.35 2.93 9.69
C THR A 217 9.69 2.09 8.61
N LEU A 218 10.35 1.00 8.22
CA LEU A 218 9.82 0.01 7.30
C LEU A 218 9.34 -1.23 8.08
N ARG A 219 8.19 -1.78 7.68
CA ARG A 219 7.67 -3.06 8.19
C ARG A 219 7.24 -3.96 7.04
N GLU A 220 7.51 -5.25 7.20
CA GLU A 220 6.93 -6.28 6.34
C GLU A 220 5.49 -6.55 6.76
N LEU A 221 4.64 -6.79 5.76
CA LEU A 221 3.25 -7.18 5.93
C LEU A 221 3.04 -8.53 5.22
N ASP A 222 2.25 -9.40 5.83
CA ASP A 222 1.85 -10.69 5.25
C ASP A 222 0.32 -10.79 5.22
N PRO A 223 -0.34 -10.10 4.26
CA PRO A 223 -1.80 -9.98 4.24
C PRO A 223 -2.53 -11.26 3.82
N ALA A 224 -1.87 -12.10 3.04
CA ALA A 224 -2.41 -13.35 2.54
C ALA A 224 -1.28 -14.23 1.96
N PRO A 225 -1.44 -15.57 1.95
CA PRO A 225 -0.50 -16.46 1.28
C PRO A 225 -0.32 -16.09 -0.21
N GLY A 226 0.92 -16.15 -0.69
CA GLY A 226 1.26 -15.82 -2.07
C GLY A 226 1.37 -14.32 -2.36
N TYR A 227 1.37 -13.47 -1.32
CA TYR A 227 1.60 -12.04 -1.46
C TYR A 227 2.82 -11.60 -0.67
N LYS A 228 3.53 -10.59 -1.18
CA LYS A 228 4.52 -9.82 -0.43
C LYS A 228 4.04 -8.40 -0.29
N ALA A 229 4.24 -7.80 0.88
CA ALA A 229 3.81 -6.44 1.12
C ALA A 229 4.74 -5.73 2.10
N ALA A 230 4.80 -4.41 1.97
CA ALA A 230 5.60 -3.55 2.82
C ALA A 230 4.83 -2.28 3.19
N LEU A 231 5.10 -1.79 4.40
CA LEU A 231 4.60 -0.54 4.93
C LEU A 231 5.80 0.33 5.32
N VAL A 232 5.78 1.58 4.87
CA VAL A 232 6.75 2.61 5.25
C VAL A 232 5.99 3.75 5.93
N VAL A 233 6.47 4.17 7.10
CA VAL A 233 5.84 5.22 7.92
C VAL A 233 6.90 6.17 8.44
N GLU A 234 6.58 7.46 8.46
CA GLU A 234 7.41 8.49 9.04
C GLU A 234 7.51 8.36 10.57
N GLY A 235 8.75 8.38 11.05
CA GLY A 235 9.13 8.21 12.45
C GLY A 235 9.08 6.77 12.93
N GLU A 236 9.27 6.59 14.23
CA GLU A 236 9.29 5.31 14.92
C GLU A 236 8.26 5.25 16.07
N GLY A 237 8.21 4.11 16.79
CA GLY A 237 7.41 3.97 18.01
C GLY A 237 5.89 3.92 17.82
N TRP A 238 5.41 3.75 16.59
CA TRP A 238 3.99 3.58 16.29
C TRP A 238 3.54 2.11 16.38
N GLU A 239 2.29 1.91 16.76
CA GLU A 239 1.64 0.59 16.72
C GLU A 239 0.98 0.36 15.35
N THR A 240 0.94 -0.89 14.90
CA THR A 240 0.28 -1.28 13.66
C THR A 240 -0.89 -2.19 13.98
N GLU A 241 -2.07 -1.82 13.51
CA GLU A 241 -3.25 -2.66 13.56
C GLU A 241 -3.66 -3.06 12.14
N CYS A 242 -3.92 -4.35 11.94
CA CYS A 242 -4.21 -4.94 10.64
C CYS A 242 -5.59 -5.60 10.63
N TRP A 243 -6.38 -5.32 9.60
CA TRP A 243 -7.72 -5.89 9.47
C TRP A 243 -8.05 -6.35 8.07
N SER A 244 -8.87 -7.40 8.01
CA SER A 244 -9.47 -7.91 6.79
C SER A 244 -10.81 -7.24 6.56
N TRP A 245 -10.95 -6.57 5.42
CA TRP A 245 -12.20 -5.93 5.00
C TRP A 245 -13.19 -6.98 4.48
N ASP A 246 -14.33 -7.09 5.15
CA ASP A 246 -15.35 -8.11 4.90
C ASP A 246 -16.43 -7.71 3.87
N GLY A 247 -16.33 -6.51 3.27
CA GLY A 247 -17.30 -6.03 2.29
C GLY A 247 -18.58 -5.41 2.89
N HIS A 248 -18.72 -5.40 4.22
CA HIS A 248 -19.85 -4.78 4.91
C HIS A 248 -19.49 -3.34 5.32
N GLY A 249 -19.70 -2.39 4.41
CA GLY A 249 -19.84 -0.98 4.81
C GLY A 249 -21.09 -0.81 5.70
N PRO A 250 -21.08 0.07 6.73
CA PRO A 250 -22.31 0.36 7.46
C PRO A 250 -23.37 0.91 6.50
N ALA A 251 -24.64 0.64 6.79
CA ALA A 251 -25.72 1.46 6.27
C ALA A 251 -25.55 2.86 6.89
N TRP A 252 -25.23 3.84 6.05
CA TRP A 252 -25.11 5.25 6.43
C TRP A 252 -26.47 5.86 6.69
#